data_AF-A0A809QWZ4-F1
#
_entry.id   AF-A0A809QWZ4-F1
#
_cell.length_a   1.000
_cell.length_b   1.000
_cell.length_c   1.000
_cell.angle_alpha   90.00
_cell.angle_beta   90.00
_cell.angle_gamma   90.00
#
_symmetry.space_group_name_H-M   'P 1'
#
loop_
_entity.id
_entity.type
_entity.pdbx_description
1 polymer ?
#
loop_
_entity_poly.entity_id
_entity_poly.type
_entity_poly.pdbx_seq_one_letter_code
_entity_poly.pdbx_strand_id
1 'polypeptide(L)'
;MEHVLKIYGYKNTELTPEDIVPDELAEITLAASSQELRKIASFILSAADDMEHENSNWEHRHLSDVDKSFEGSPQFVVYRSNTQN
;
A
#
# COMPACT_ATOMS: atom_id res chain seq x y z
N MET A 1 21.12 -0.87 -7.54
CA MET A 1 20.17 -0.23 -8.46
C MET A 1 19.27 0.66 -7.64
N GLU A 2 18.94 1.84 -8.11
CA GLU A 2 18.05 2.77 -7.40
C GLU A 2 16.62 2.24 -7.46
N HIS A 3 15.92 2.18 -6.31
CA HIS A 3 14.52 1.79 -6.28
C HIS A 3 13.68 2.99 -6.75
N VAL A 4 12.96 2.81 -7.86
CA VAL A 4 12.01 3.82 -8.33
C VAL A 4 10.66 3.55 -7.67
N LEU A 5 10.11 4.56 -7.01
CA LEU A 5 8.75 4.50 -6.47
C LEU A 5 7.77 4.24 -7.61
N LYS A 6 6.94 3.22 -7.46
CA LYS A 6 5.83 2.91 -8.36
C LYS A 6 4.52 2.97 -7.60
N ILE A 7 3.48 3.43 -8.27
CA ILE A 7 2.14 3.48 -7.72
C ILE A 7 1.27 2.54 -8.54
N TYR A 8 0.50 1.70 -7.87
CA TYR A 8 -0.41 0.74 -8.47
C TYR A 8 -1.80 0.95 -7.91
N GLY A 9 -2.82 0.75 -8.74
CA GLY A 9 -4.20 0.84 -8.30
C GLY A 9 -5.12 -0.09 -9.05
N TYR A 10 -6.24 -0.38 -8.41
CA TYR A 10 -7.31 -1.20 -8.98
C TYR A 10 -8.49 -0.29 -9.29
N LYS A 11 -9.10 -0.49 -10.45
CA LYS A 11 -10.39 0.16 -10.72
C LYS A 11 -11.42 -0.40 -9.76
N ASN A 12 -12.29 0.47 -9.25
CA ASN A 12 -13.44 0.05 -8.43
C ASN A 12 -14.52 -0.56 -9.35
N THR A 13 -14.25 -1.77 -9.81
CA THR A 13 -15.12 -2.56 -10.68
C THR A 13 -15.55 -3.81 -9.93
N GLU A 14 -16.75 -4.33 -10.19
CA GLU A 14 -17.26 -5.60 -9.63
C GLU A 14 -16.58 -6.84 -10.24
N LEU A 15 -15.28 -6.77 -10.51
CA LEU A 15 -14.51 -7.89 -11.01
C LEU A 15 -14.26 -8.90 -9.87
N THR A 16 -14.20 -10.17 -10.22
CA THR A 16 -13.78 -11.23 -9.30
C THR A 16 -12.30 -11.06 -8.94
N PRO A 17 -11.85 -11.51 -7.76
CA PRO A 17 -10.45 -11.36 -7.33
C PRO A 17 -9.41 -11.90 -8.32
N GLU A 18 -9.78 -12.88 -9.14
CA GLU A 18 -8.93 -13.53 -10.15
C GLU A 18 -8.68 -12.64 -11.38
N ASP A 19 -9.59 -11.71 -11.67
CA ASP A 19 -9.56 -10.84 -12.85
C ASP A 19 -9.04 -9.42 -12.51
N ILE A 20 -8.76 -9.15 -11.23
CA ILE A 20 -8.29 -7.85 -10.75
C ILE A 20 -6.77 -7.77 -10.93
N VAL A 21 -6.34 -7.06 -11.98
CA VAL A 21 -4.93 -6.73 -12.25
C VAL A 21 -4.70 -5.25 -11.93
N PRO A 22 -3.63 -4.88 -11.20
CA PRO A 22 -3.37 -3.47 -10.92
C PRO A 22 -2.81 -2.75 -12.15
N ASP A 23 -3.32 -1.54 -12.41
CA ASP A 23 -2.73 -0.61 -13.37
C ASP A 23 -1.62 0.21 -12.67
N GLU A 24 -0.49 0.46 -13.36
CA GLU A 24 0.52 1.44 -12.90
C GLU A 24 -0.05 2.86 -13.06
N LEU A 25 -0.03 3.65 -11.99
CA LEU A 25 -0.61 4.99 -11.92
C LEU A 25 0.48 6.07 -11.94
N ALA A 26 0.21 7.17 -12.62
CA ALA A 26 1.09 8.35 -12.60
C ALA A 26 0.99 9.13 -11.28
N GLU A 27 -0.18 9.13 -10.64
CA GLU A 27 -0.46 9.85 -9.39
C GLU A 27 -1.60 9.19 -8.60
N ILE A 28 -1.66 9.48 -7.29
CA ILE A 28 -2.80 9.18 -6.42
C ILE A 28 -3.21 10.44 -5.67
N THR A 29 -4.52 10.61 -5.43
CA THR A 29 -5.07 11.68 -4.58
C THR A 29 -5.69 11.06 -3.33
N LEU A 30 -5.28 11.53 -2.16
CA LEU A 30 -5.87 11.15 -0.88
C LEU A 30 -6.89 12.21 -0.44
N ALA A 31 -8.17 11.88 -0.54
CA ALA A 31 -9.26 12.69 0.01
C ALA A 31 -9.59 12.20 1.43
N ALA A 32 -8.90 12.77 2.43
CA ALA A 32 -8.99 12.31 3.81
C ALA A 32 -8.90 13.47 4.81
N SER A 33 -9.36 13.24 6.03
CA SER A 33 -9.19 14.16 7.16
C SER A 33 -7.72 14.23 7.61
N SER A 34 -7.38 15.29 8.34
CA SER A 34 -6.03 15.43 8.91
C SER A 34 -5.66 14.31 9.88
N GLN A 35 -6.63 13.71 10.56
CA GLN A 35 -6.40 12.58 11.45
C GLN A 35 -6.08 11.30 10.67
N GLU A 36 -6.82 11.03 9.60
CA GLU A 36 -6.56 9.89 8.72
C GLU A 36 -5.19 10.01 8.04
N LEU A 37 -4.82 11.20 7.55
CA LEU A 37 -3.50 11.43 6.95
C LEU A 37 -2.35 11.15 7.93
N ARG A 38 -2.51 11.49 9.21
CA ARG A 38 -1.51 11.16 10.24
C ARG A 38 -1.38 9.66 10.45
N LYS A 39 -2.51 8.93 10.49
CA LYS A 39 -2.51 7.47 10.62
C LYS A 39 -1.86 6.79 9.42
N ILE A 40 -2.18 7.25 8.20
CA ILE A 40 -1.55 6.76 6.96
C ILE A 40 -0.04 7.01 6.99
N ALA A 41 0.40 8.20 7.41
CA ALA A 41 1.82 8.51 7.53
C ALA A 41 2.52 7.60 8.57
N SER A 42 1.92 7.39 9.74
CA SER A 42 2.45 6.46 10.74
C SER A 42 2.53 5.02 10.23
N PHE A 43 1.54 4.58 9.45
CA PHE A 43 1.55 3.27 8.81
C PHE A 43 2.72 3.13 7.82
N ILE A 44 2.92 4.11 6.93
CA ILE A 44 4.03 4.12 5.97
C ILE A 44 5.38 4.08 6.69
N LEU A 45 5.55 4.87 7.76
CA LEU A 45 6.76 4.85 8.58
C LEU A 45 7.01 3.47 9.19
N SER A 46 5.99 2.85 9.79
CA SER A 46 6.15 1.52 10.37
C SER A 46 6.47 0.44 9.33
N ALA A 47 5.91 0.55 8.12
CA ALA A 47 6.23 -0.38 7.04
C ALA A 47 7.68 -0.21 6.56
N ALA A 48 8.18 1.03 6.48
CA ALA A 48 9.57 1.30 6.15
C ALA A 48 10.52 0.72 7.22
N ASP A 49 10.20 0.92 8.50
CA ASP A 49 10.96 0.32 9.60
C ASP A 49 10.95 -1.22 9.50
N ASP A 50 9.79 -1.85 9.30
CA ASP A 50 9.69 -3.31 9.16
C ASP A 50 10.54 -3.83 7.97
N MET A 51 10.56 -3.11 6.83
CA MET A 51 11.36 -3.47 5.66
C MET A 51 12.87 -3.45 5.91
N GLU A 52 13.35 -2.62 6.84
CA GLU A 52 14.76 -2.54 7.24
C GLU A 52 15.13 -3.64 8.25
N HIS A 53 14.20 -3.98 9.15
CA HIS A 53 14.44 -4.96 10.23
C HIS A 53 14.17 -6.41 9.80
N GLU A 54 13.19 -6.63 8.93
CA GLU A 54 12.85 -7.94 8.41
C GLU A 54 13.61 -8.22 7.10
N ASN A 55 14.34 -9.33 7.09
CA ASN A 55 15.07 -9.87 5.93
C ASN A 55 14.11 -10.20 4.75
N SER A 56 14.52 -11.09 3.84
CA SER A 56 13.88 -11.45 2.56
C SER A 56 12.37 -11.78 2.53
N ASN A 57 11.68 -11.84 3.66
CA ASN A 57 10.29 -12.33 3.75
C ASN A 57 9.24 -11.22 3.87
N TRP A 58 9.65 -9.96 4.03
CA TRP A 58 8.68 -8.86 4.03
C TRP A 58 8.19 -8.59 2.61
N GLU A 59 6.91 -8.81 2.35
CA GLU A 59 6.30 -8.65 1.03
C GLU A 59 5.42 -7.41 0.93
N HIS A 60 4.36 -7.35 1.73
CA HIS A 60 3.40 -6.25 1.74
C HIS A 60 2.62 -6.17 3.04
N ARG A 61 1.99 -5.03 3.27
CA ARG A 61 1.15 -4.77 4.44
C ARG A 61 -0.05 -3.93 4.05
N HIS A 62 -1.23 -4.26 4.58
CA HIS A 62 -2.44 -3.47 4.40
C HIS A 62 -2.65 -2.56 5.61
N LEU A 63 -3.09 -1.32 5.37
CA LEU A 63 -3.41 -0.36 6.44
C LEU A 63 -4.48 -0.90 7.41
N SER A 64 -5.53 -1.55 6.87
CA SER A 64 -6.65 -2.09 7.66
C SER A 64 -6.28 -3.29 8.55
N ASP A 65 -5.13 -3.93 8.31
CA ASP A 65 -4.63 -5.00 9.18
C ASP A 65 -4.08 -4.42 10.49
N VAL A 66 -3.59 -3.17 10.44
CA VAL A 66 -2.93 -2.47 11.54
C VAL A 66 -3.87 -1.52 12.25
N ASP A 67 -4.71 -0.80 11.51
CA ASP A 67 -5.70 0.13 12.03
C ASP A 67 -7.09 -0.21 11.51
N LYS A 68 -7.90 -0.80 12.41
CA LYS A 68 -9.25 -1.26 12.13
C LYS A 68 -10.24 -0.15 11.76
N SER A 69 -9.91 1.11 12.01
CA SER A 69 -10.73 2.23 11.54
C SER A 69 -10.79 2.36 10.01
N PHE A 70 -9.91 1.66 9.28
CA PHE A 70 -9.90 1.63 7.81
C PHE A 70 -10.55 0.38 7.19
N GLU A 71 -11.17 -0.52 7.95
CA GLU A 71 -11.75 -1.76 7.38
C GLU A 71 -12.82 -1.52 6.30
N GLY A 72 -13.55 -0.40 6.36
CA GLY A 72 -14.53 0.01 5.34
C GLY A 72 -14.00 1.00 4.30
N SER A 73 -12.72 1.37 4.37
CA SER A 73 -12.08 2.31 3.44
C SER A 73 -11.50 1.59 2.22
N PRO A 74 -11.19 2.31 1.13
CA PRO A 74 -10.33 1.77 0.08
C PRO A 74 -9.04 1.21 0.66
N GLN A 75 -8.60 0.06 0.14
CA GLN A 75 -7.38 -0.59 0.59
C GLN A 75 -6.16 0.28 0.28
N PHE A 76 -5.33 0.53 1.30
CA PHE A 76 -4.05 1.22 1.17
C PHE A 76 -2.94 0.26 1.57
N VAL A 77 -2.05 -0.04 0.62
CA VAL A 77 -1.06 -1.13 0.74
C VAL A 77 0.33 -0.57 0.49
N VAL A 78 1.28 -0.94 1.36
CA VAL A 78 2.71 -0.78 1.06
C VAL A 78 3.23 -2.14 0.64
N TYR A 79 3.88 -2.20 -0.53
CA TYR A 79 4.47 -3.40 -1.11
C TYR A 79 5.97 -3.18 -1.32
N ARG A 80 6.79 -4.16 -0.96
CA ARG A 80 8.24 -4.10 -1.14
C ARG A 80 8.51 -4.45 -2.60
N SER A 81 8.99 -3.46 -3.34
CA SER A 81 9.46 -3.66 -4.71
C SER A 81 10.70 -4.56 -4.71
N ASN A 82 10.52 -5.87 -4.64
CA ASN A 82 11.54 -6.83 -4.96
C ASN A 82 11.77 -6.75 -6.48
N THR A 83 12.79 -6.00 -6.90
CA THR A 83 13.37 -6.19 -8.23
C THR A 83 14.07 -7.54 -8.26
N GLN A 84 13.31 -8.63 -8.33
CA GLN A 84 13.79 -9.91 -8.83
C GLN A 84 13.11 -10.15 -10.18
N ASN A 85 13.77 -9.66 -11.23
CA ASN A 85 13.78 -10.35 -12.52
C ASN A 85 15.08 -11.14 -12.60
#